data_AF-A0A8J9V4R7-F1
#
_entry.id   AF-A0A8J9V4R7-F1
#
_cell.length_a   1.000
_cell.length_b   1.000
_cell.length_c   1.000
_cell.angle_alpha   90.00
_cell.angle_beta   90.00
_cell.angle_gamma   90.00
#
_symmetry.space_group_name_H-M   'P 1'
#
loop_
_entity.id
_entity.type
_entity.pdbx_description
1 polymer ?
#
loop_
_entity_poly.entity_id
_entity_poly.type
_entity_poly.pdbx_seq_one_letter_code
_entity_poly.pdbx_strand_id
1 'polypeptide(L)'
;MNYPKTIGVFFLWCLILNVVGVGEKSFQACKNYALTMPECHTILNPEKRVRVPIDLLLYPHMTLIEFRKNNKDQPSWKCGGTLISEKWIVTAEHCIEDPAEGTARVLRIGTATFEFDEVEELAQERDIDTIIPHPEYRPPLKYHDIVLMKAKPAFTVRREG
;
A
#
# COMPACT_ATOMS: atom_id res chain seq x y z
N MET A 1 15.20 14.21 -53.02
CA MET A 1 16.64 13.98 -52.81
C MET A 1 16.84 12.54 -52.41
N ASN A 2 17.55 11.79 -53.25
CA ASN A 2 17.85 10.36 -53.12
C ASN A 2 19.22 10.15 -52.44
N TYR A 3 19.41 8.89 -52.01
CA TYR A 3 20.65 8.11 -51.72
C TYR A 3 20.98 7.83 -50.25
N PRO A 4 21.51 6.62 -49.91
CA PRO A 4 21.11 5.29 -50.39
C PRO A 4 21.05 4.21 -49.28
N LYS A 5 20.53 3.03 -49.65
CA LYS A 5 20.74 1.77 -48.92
C LYS A 5 22.10 1.18 -49.29
N THR A 6 22.93 0.86 -48.30
CA THR A 6 24.03 -0.10 -48.44
C THR A 6 23.96 -1.08 -47.28
N ILE A 7 23.77 -2.35 -47.62
CA ILE A 7 23.80 -3.49 -46.70
C ILE A 7 25.26 -3.74 -46.30
N GLY A 8 25.52 -3.80 -45.00
CA GLY A 8 26.82 -4.17 -44.43
C GLY A 8 26.60 -4.84 -43.08
N VAL A 9 26.49 -6.17 -43.09
CA VAL A 9 26.47 -7.02 -41.90
C VAL A 9 27.87 -7.02 -41.29
N PHE A 10 28.06 -6.38 -40.12
CA PHE A 10 29.18 -6.69 -39.23
C PHE A 10 28.71 -6.61 -37.77
N PHE A 11 28.35 -7.80 -37.28
CA PHE A 11 28.40 -8.26 -35.90
C PHE A 11 28.07 -7.25 -34.80
N LEU A 12 26.81 -7.35 -34.40
CA LEU A 12 26.21 -7.01 -33.12
C LEU A 12 27.07 -7.53 -31.95
N TRP A 13 28.04 -6.76 -31.48
CA TRP A 13 28.54 -6.89 -30.11
C TRP A 13 27.84 -5.83 -29.25
N CYS A 14 26.52 -5.93 -29.20
CA CYS A 14 25.78 -5.36 -28.10
C CYS A 14 26.18 -6.19 -26.89
N LEU A 15 27.12 -5.68 -26.09
CA LEU A 15 27.35 -6.16 -24.74
C LEU A 15 25.97 -6.34 -24.11
N ILE A 16 25.59 -7.60 -23.91
CA ILE A 16 24.40 -7.97 -23.14
C ILE A 16 24.74 -7.51 -21.73
N LEU A 17 24.50 -6.23 -21.44
CA LEU A 17 24.24 -5.79 -20.08
C LEU A 17 23.11 -6.72 -19.65
N ASN A 18 23.40 -7.58 -18.67
CA ASN A 18 22.39 -8.34 -17.98
C ASN A 18 21.44 -7.33 -17.34
N VAL A 19 20.47 -6.85 -18.11
CA VAL A 19 19.38 -6.03 -17.60
C VAL A 19 18.54 -7.00 -16.80
N VAL A 20 18.89 -7.11 -15.52
CA VAL A 20 18.09 -7.82 -14.54
C VAL A 20 16.73 -7.15 -14.55
N GLY A 21 15.69 -7.88 -14.98
CA GLY A 21 14.34 -7.37 -15.03
C GLY A 21 13.91 -6.83 -13.66
N VAL A 22 13.07 -5.80 -13.66
CA VAL A 22 12.48 -5.26 -12.42
C VAL A 22 11.78 -6.41 -11.70
N GLY A 23 12.17 -6.67 -10.45
CA GLY A 23 11.60 -7.74 -9.63
C GLY A 23 12.32 -9.10 -9.70
N GLU A 24 13.29 -9.32 -10.59
CA GLU A 24 14.02 -10.61 -10.70
C GLU A 24 14.73 -10.99 -9.40
N LYS A 25 15.36 -10.03 -8.71
CA LYS A 25 16.00 -10.29 -7.41
C LYS A 25 15.00 -10.75 -6.36
N SER A 26 13.84 -10.11 -6.29
CA SER A 26 12.76 -10.45 -5.36
C SER A 26 12.17 -11.82 -5.67
N PHE A 27 12.01 -12.13 -6.96
CA PHE A 27 11.52 -13.42 -7.43
C PHE A 27 12.49 -14.56 -7.06
N GLN A 28 13.79 -14.37 -7.27
CA GLN A 28 14.81 -15.35 -6.88
C GLN A 28 14.92 -15.51 -5.36
N ALA A 29 14.85 -14.42 -4.60
CA ALA A 29 14.79 -14.50 -3.15
C ALA A 29 13.57 -15.33 -2.71
N CYS A 30 12.39 -15.06 -3.26
CA CYS A 30 11.20 -15.81 -2.92
C CYS A 30 11.25 -17.28 -3.30
N LYS A 31 11.93 -17.66 -4.38
CA LYS A 31 12.18 -19.08 -4.69
C LYS A 31 12.98 -19.76 -3.59
N ASN A 32 13.97 -19.07 -3.03
CA ASN A 32 14.84 -19.62 -1.99
C ASN A 32 14.16 -19.71 -0.62
N TYR A 33 13.22 -18.80 -0.33
CA TYR A 33 12.55 -18.71 0.98
C TYR A 33 11.06 -19.12 0.96
N ALA A 34 10.56 -19.69 -0.14
CA ALA A 34 9.14 -20.00 -0.36
C ALA A 34 8.51 -20.87 0.74
N LEU A 35 9.29 -21.75 1.37
CA LEU A 35 8.83 -22.66 2.43
C LEU A 35 8.69 -21.97 3.79
N THR A 36 9.35 -20.83 3.99
CA THR A 36 9.42 -20.10 5.27
C THR A 36 8.69 -18.77 5.24
N MET A 37 8.31 -18.27 4.06
CA MET A 37 7.59 -17.00 3.86
C MET A 37 6.32 -17.23 3.03
N PRO A 38 5.15 -17.35 3.67
CA PRO A 38 3.86 -17.48 2.99
C PRO A 38 3.58 -16.33 2.00
N GLU A 39 4.14 -15.15 2.25
CA GLU A 39 4.02 -13.94 1.43
C GLU A 39 4.67 -14.11 0.05
N CYS A 40 5.64 -15.01 -0.08
CA CYS A 40 6.27 -15.32 -1.36
C CYS A 40 5.30 -16.01 -2.33
N HIS A 41 4.18 -16.54 -1.86
CA HIS A 41 3.20 -17.17 -2.75
C HIS A 41 2.70 -16.21 -3.83
N THR A 42 2.44 -14.95 -3.49
CA THR A 42 1.96 -13.92 -4.45
C THR A 42 3.05 -13.49 -5.42
N ILE A 43 4.30 -13.40 -4.97
CA ILE A 43 5.45 -13.06 -5.82
C ILE A 43 5.74 -14.20 -6.81
N LEU A 44 5.58 -15.45 -6.38
CA LEU A 44 5.82 -16.63 -7.21
C LEU A 44 4.65 -16.95 -8.15
N ASN A 45 3.42 -16.53 -7.81
CA ASN A 45 2.21 -16.82 -8.58
C ASN A 45 1.39 -15.54 -8.83
N PRO A 46 1.91 -14.57 -9.60
CA PRO A 46 1.29 -13.25 -9.77
C PRO A 46 -0.11 -13.29 -10.41
N GLU A 47 -0.41 -14.32 -11.23
CA GLU A 47 -1.73 -14.48 -11.86
C GLU A 47 -2.79 -15.02 -10.90
N LYS A 48 -2.38 -15.68 -9.80
CA LYS A 48 -3.28 -16.18 -8.78
C LYS A 48 -3.27 -15.21 -7.61
N ARG A 49 -4.29 -14.36 -7.53
CA ARG A 49 -4.56 -13.58 -6.30
C ARG A 49 -5.04 -14.53 -5.20
N VAL A 50 -4.11 -15.20 -4.54
CA VAL A 50 -4.40 -16.00 -3.35
C VAL A 50 -4.34 -15.06 -2.15
N ARG A 51 -5.46 -14.95 -1.43
CA ARG A 51 -5.47 -14.30 -0.12
C ARG A 51 -4.70 -15.19 0.84
N VAL A 52 -3.58 -14.70 1.35
CA VAL A 52 -2.83 -15.37 2.41
C VAL A 52 -3.41 -14.88 3.74
N PRO A 53 -4.00 -15.77 4.58
CA PRO A 53 -4.46 -15.36 5.89
C PRO A 53 -3.26 -14.95 6.73
N ILE A 54 -3.39 -13.82 7.43
CA ILE A 54 -2.40 -13.34 8.40
C ILE A 54 -3.02 -13.39 9.78
N ASP A 55 -2.18 -13.63 10.79
CA ASP A 55 -2.62 -13.50 12.18
C ASP A 55 -2.94 -12.03 12.48
N LEU A 56 -4.01 -11.81 13.24
CA LEU A 56 -4.62 -10.52 13.53
C LEU A 56 -3.65 -9.52 14.19
N LEU A 57 -2.72 -10.04 14.99
CA LEU A 57 -1.75 -9.24 15.74
C LEU A 57 -0.36 -9.24 15.11
N LEU A 58 -0.19 -9.82 13.91
CA LEU A 58 1.12 -9.85 13.26
C LEU A 58 1.57 -8.45 12.80
N TYR A 59 0.62 -7.64 12.30
CA TYR A 59 0.88 -6.28 11.83
C TYR A 59 -0.07 -5.26 12.47
N PRO A 60 0.02 -5.03 13.79
CA PRO A 60 -0.96 -4.23 14.54
C PRO A 60 -0.94 -2.74 14.17
N HIS A 61 0.11 -2.29 13.48
CA HIS A 61 0.24 -0.93 12.97
C HIS A 61 -0.51 -0.70 11.66
N MET A 62 -0.99 -1.75 10.99
CA MET A 62 -1.73 -1.61 9.74
C MET A 62 -3.04 -0.87 9.98
N THR A 63 -3.28 0.15 9.17
CA THR A 63 -4.45 1.02 9.26
C THR A 63 -5.20 0.99 7.93
N LEU A 64 -6.52 0.90 7.97
CA LEU A 64 -7.41 1.14 6.84
C LEU A 64 -7.97 2.57 6.92
N ILE A 65 -8.15 3.19 5.76
CA ILE A 65 -8.66 4.56 5.63
C ILE A 65 -9.99 4.52 4.89
N GLU A 66 -11.04 4.98 5.57
CA GLU A 66 -12.41 5.07 5.05
C GLU A 66 -12.60 6.35 4.26
N PHE A 67 -13.26 6.22 3.12
CA PHE A 67 -13.86 7.31 2.36
C PHE A 67 -15.37 7.12 2.30
N ARG A 68 -16.10 8.23 2.35
CA ARG A 68 -17.56 8.22 2.29
C ARG A 68 -18.07 9.61 1.92
N LYS A 69 -18.82 9.71 0.83
CA LYS A 69 -19.32 10.99 0.31
C LYS A 69 -20.37 11.60 1.24
N ASN A 70 -21.41 10.82 1.55
CA ASN A 70 -22.45 11.20 2.52
C ASN A 70 -22.47 10.21 3.68
N ASN A 71 -22.87 10.66 4.88
CA ASN A 71 -22.94 9.79 6.06
C ASN A 71 -23.87 8.57 5.90
N LYS A 72 -24.76 8.57 4.90
CA LYS A 72 -25.67 7.46 4.59
C LYS A 72 -25.08 6.44 3.61
N ASP A 73 -23.98 6.78 2.93
CA ASP A 73 -23.35 5.89 1.97
C ASP A 73 -22.56 4.81 2.71
N GLN A 74 -22.32 3.68 2.04
CA GLN A 74 -21.51 2.61 2.62
C GLN A 74 -20.04 3.04 2.74
N PRO A 75 -19.33 2.66 3.82
CA PRO A 75 -17.93 2.99 3.98
C PRO A 75 -17.09 2.31 2.89
N SER A 76 -16.17 3.06 2.28
CA SER A 76 -15.26 2.57 1.26
C SER A 76 -13.83 2.56 1.78
N TRP A 77 -13.24 1.38 1.96
CA TRP A 77 -11.86 1.24 2.44
C TRP A 77 -10.90 1.12 1.26
N LYS A 78 -10.36 2.26 0.81
CA LYS A 78 -9.54 2.31 -0.42
C LYS A 78 -8.05 2.53 -0.19
N CYS A 79 -7.67 2.99 1.00
CA CYS A 79 -6.27 3.27 1.32
C CYS A 79 -5.84 2.56 2.60
N GLY A 80 -4.53 2.29 2.66
CA GLY A 80 -3.85 1.80 3.86
C GLY A 80 -3.02 2.90 4.51
N GLY A 81 -2.54 2.64 5.72
CA GLY A 81 -1.61 3.50 6.43
C GLY A 81 -0.87 2.73 7.51
N THR A 82 0.07 3.40 8.17
CA THR A 82 0.85 2.85 9.28
C THR A 82 0.70 3.71 10.51
N LEU A 83 0.22 3.12 11.59
CA LEU A 83 0.17 3.74 12.91
C LEU A 83 1.60 3.92 13.45
N ILE A 84 2.04 5.16 13.60
CA ILE A 84 3.37 5.53 14.12
C ILE A 84 3.33 6.01 15.57
N SER A 85 2.13 6.32 16.10
CA SER A 85 1.87 6.53 17.52
C SER A 85 0.39 6.30 17.82
N GLU A 86 -0.02 6.37 19.08
CA GLU A 86 -1.44 6.25 19.50
C GLU A 86 -2.39 7.22 18.78
N LYS A 87 -1.89 8.30 18.15
CA LYS A 87 -2.72 9.26 17.42
C LYS A 87 -2.27 9.48 15.99
N TRP A 88 -1.07 9.09 15.60
CA TRP A 88 -0.49 9.51 14.34
C TRP A 88 -0.35 8.33 13.39
N ILE A 89 -0.84 8.54 12.16
CA ILE A 89 -0.77 7.61 11.05
C ILE A 89 0.03 8.28 9.96
N VAL A 90 0.94 7.55 9.35
CA VAL A 90 1.58 7.94 8.09
C VAL A 90 0.93 7.17 6.94
N THR A 91 0.63 7.86 5.85
CA THR A 91 0.10 7.29 4.62
C THR A 91 0.56 8.13 3.42
N ALA A 92 0.05 7.83 2.24
CA ALA A 92 0.31 8.57 1.02
C ALA A 92 -0.58 9.82 0.94
N GLU A 93 -0.07 10.90 0.35
CA GLU A 93 -0.82 12.14 0.19
C GLU A 93 -2.07 11.93 -0.68
N HIS A 94 -1.95 11.12 -1.73
CA HIS A 94 -3.09 10.84 -2.60
C HIS A 94 -4.24 10.08 -1.91
N CYS A 95 -4.06 9.63 -0.66
CA CYS A 95 -5.10 9.04 0.17
C CYS A 95 -5.91 10.07 0.97
N ILE A 96 -5.66 11.38 0.80
CA ILE A 96 -6.48 12.41 1.44
C ILE A 96 -7.89 12.47 0.80
N GLU A 97 -7.98 12.32 -0.51
CA GLU A 97 -9.24 12.45 -1.25
C GLU A 97 -9.35 11.42 -2.38
N ASP A 98 -10.49 10.73 -2.43
CA ASP A 98 -10.86 9.85 -3.53
C ASP A 98 -11.85 10.59 -4.46
N PRO A 99 -11.63 10.59 -5.78
CA PRO A 99 -12.50 11.31 -6.72
C PRO A 99 -13.98 10.88 -6.71
N ALA A 100 -14.29 9.65 -6.30
CA ALA A 100 -15.65 9.13 -6.25
C ALA A 100 -16.28 9.27 -4.85
N GLU A 101 -15.49 9.03 -3.80
CA GLU A 101 -15.96 8.91 -2.41
C GLU A 101 -15.70 10.15 -1.53
N GLY A 102 -14.94 11.14 -2.03
CA GLY A 102 -14.62 12.37 -1.31
C GLY A 102 -13.44 12.23 -0.36
N THR A 103 -13.41 13.04 0.69
CA THR A 103 -12.29 13.11 1.65
C THR A 103 -12.27 11.91 2.60
N ALA A 104 -11.08 11.46 2.99
CA ALA A 104 -10.90 10.47 4.05
C ALA A 104 -11.56 10.93 5.37
N ARG A 105 -12.20 10.00 6.08
CA ARG A 105 -12.98 10.31 7.30
C ARG A 105 -12.57 9.51 8.53
N VAL A 106 -12.43 8.20 8.38
CA VAL A 106 -12.24 7.27 9.49
C VAL A 106 -10.98 6.45 9.29
N LEU A 107 -10.27 6.20 10.38
CA LEU A 107 -9.09 5.35 10.46
C LEU A 107 -9.46 4.10 11.26
N ARG A 108 -9.18 2.91 10.72
CA ARG A 108 -9.44 1.62 11.37
C ARG A 108 -8.16 0.83 11.56
N ILE A 109 -7.91 0.33 12.76
CA ILE A 109 -6.82 -0.61 13.06
C ILE A 109 -7.38 -1.91 13.66
N GLY A 110 -6.53 -2.93 13.83
CA GLY A 110 -6.90 -4.18 14.51
C GLY A 110 -7.74 -5.13 13.66
N THR A 111 -7.58 -5.06 12.32
CA THR A 111 -8.22 -5.99 11.39
C THR A 111 -7.20 -6.56 10.41
N ALA A 112 -7.40 -7.83 10.02
CA ALA A 112 -6.65 -8.52 8.97
C ALA A 112 -7.45 -8.63 7.66
N THR A 113 -8.72 -8.23 7.66
CA THR A 113 -9.66 -8.38 6.55
C THR A 113 -10.45 -7.09 6.29
N PHE A 114 -10.92 -6.94 5.05
CA PHE A 114 -11.94 -5.95 4.69
C PHE A 114 -13.37 -6.47 4.96
N GLU A 115 -13.51 -7.78 5.11
CA GLU A 115 -14.75 -8.44 5.49
C GLU A 115 -14.98 -8.22 6.98
N PHE A 116 -16.16 -7.71 7.33
CA PHE A 116 -16.53 -7.25 8.67
C PHE A 116 -16.93 -8.39 9.62
N ASP A 117 -16.58 -9.61 9.25
CA ASP A 117 -17.13 -10.80 9.87
C ASP A 117 -16.05 -11.38 10.80
N GLU A 118 -16.39 -11.49 12.09
CA GLU A 118 -15.65 -12.15 13.19
C GLU A 118 -14.61 -11.35 13.99
N VAL A 119 -14.22 -10.12 13.62
CA VAL A 119 -13.14 -9.38 14.32
C VAL A 119 -13.49 -7.97 14.83
N GLU A 120 -14.78 -7.69 15.05
CA GLU A 120 -15.20 -6.36 15.56
C GLU A 120 -14.61 -6.02 16.94
N GLU A 121 -14.35 -7.00 17.81
CA GLU A 121 -13.91 -6.75 19.18
C GLU A 121 -12.50 -6.13 19.29
N LEU A 122 -11.62 -6.42 18.32
CA LEU A 122 -10.27 -5.86 18.26
C LEU A 122 -10.17 -4.62 17.38
N ALA A 123 -11.14 -4.44 16.48
CA ALA A 123 -11.17 -3.32 15.56
C ALA A 123 -11.42 -2.01 16.30
N GLN A 124 -10.59 -1.03 16.02
CA GLN A 124 -10.71 0.31 16.58
C GLN A 124 -10.88 1.29 15.43
N GLU A 125 -11.97 2.03 15.43
CA GLU A 125 -12.23 3.11 14.47
C GLU A 125 -12.09 4.47 15.16
N ARG A 126 -11.50 5.45 14.46
CA ARG A 126 -11.30 6.83 14.93
C ARG A 126 -11.54 7.81 13.80
N ASP A 127 -12.18 8.93 14.12
CA ASP A 127 -12.28 10.04 13.17
C ASP A 127 -10.92 10.71 12.97
N ILE A 128 -10.73 11.28 11.77
CA ILE A 128 -9.56 12.11 11.45
C ILE A 128 -9.79 13.52 12.00
N ASP A 129 -8.94 13.95 12.94
CA ASP A 129 -8.94 15.28 13.57
C ASP A 129 -8.10 16.28 12.77
N THR A 130 -7.01 15.82 12.17
CA THR A 130 -6.08 16.69 11.43
C THR A 130 -5.39 15.92 10.31
N ILE A 131 -5.23 16.57 9.17
CA ILE A 131 -4.46 16.08 8.02
C ILE A 131 -3.34 17.07 7.77
N ILE A 132 -2.09 16.60 7.75
CA ILE A 132 -0.90 17.41 7.50
C ILE A 132 -0.24 16.90 6.20
N PRO A 133 -0.60 17.46 5.03
CA PRO A 133 0.01 17.10 3.76
C PRO A 133 1.46 17.57 3.69
N HIS A 134 2.28 16.89 2.90
CA HIS A 134 3.61 17.37 2.62
C HIS A 134 3.55 18.66 1.77
N PRO A 135 4.23 19.76 2.17
CA PRO A 135 4.09 21.07 1.52
C PRO A 135 4.55 21.10 0.04
N GLU A 136 5.38 20.13 -0.35
CA GLU A 136 5.92 20.00 -1.70
C GLU A 136 5.21 18.94 -2.56
N TYR A 137 4.15 18.29 -2.06
CA TYR A 137 3.38 17.38 -2.89
C TYR A 137 2.68 18.14 -4.02
N ARG A 138 2.76 17.62 -5.25
CA ARG A 138 2.16 18.23 -6.44
C ARG A 138 1.52 17.16 -7.34
N PRO A 139 0.20 16.93 -7.26
CA PRO A 139 -0.46 16.01 -8.17
C PRO A 139 -0.35 16.51 -9.63
N PRO A 140 -0.22 15.62 -10.63
CA PRO A 140 -0.30 14.15 -10.55
C PRO A 140 1.03 13.47 -10.25
N LEU A 141 2.10 14.22 -9.93
CA LEU A 141 3.39 13.64 -9.59
C LEU A 141 3.30 12.85 -8.29
N LYS A 142 4.11 11.80 -8.16
CA LYS A 142 4.18 10.94 -6.97
C LYS A 142 5.35 11.29 -6.05
N TYR A 143 6.00 12.43 -6.27
CA TYR A 143 7.04 12.94 -5.38
C TYR A 143 6.42 13.54 -4.13
N HIS A 144 7.03 13.28 -2.97
CA HIS A 144 6.53 13.72 -1.66
C HIS A 144 5.12 13.20 -1.33
N ASP A 145 4.75 12.02 -1.86
CA ASP A 145 3.46 11.36 -1.65
C ASP A 145 3.38 10.78 -0.23
N ILE A 146 3.35 11.67 0.76
CA ILE A 146 3.34 11.36 2.19
C ILE A 146 2.48 12.38 2.94
N VAL A 147 1.69 11.90 3.89
CA VAL A 147 0.83 12.72 4.75
C VAL A 147 0.78 12.12 6.15
N LEU A 148 0.63 13.00 7.15
CA LEU A 148 0.29 12.59 8.50
C LEU A 148 -1.19 12.83 8.78
N MET A 149 -1.87 11.81 9.27
CA MET A 149 -3.24 11.89 9.76
C MET A 149 -3.27 11.71 11.27
N LYS A 150 -3.99 12.57 11.95
CA LYS A 150 -4.18 12.54 13.40
C LYS A 150 -5.55 11.99 13.75
N ALA A 151 -5.59 10.91 14.52
CA ALA A 151 -6.82 10.31 15.01
C ALA A 151 -7.36 11.00 16.27
N LYS A 152 -8.68 10.96 16.42
CA LYS A 152 -9.38 11.33 17.66
C LYS A 152 -10.59 10.41 17.91
N PRO A 153 -10.73 9.86 19.12
CA PRO A 153 -9.76 9.84 20.22
C PRO A 153 -8.47 9.05 19.87
N ALA A 154 -7.54 8.93 20.82
CA ALA A 154 -6.36 8.08 20.62
C ALA A 154 -6.75 6.60 20.43
N PHE A 155 -5.94 5.86 19.69
CA PHE A 155 -5.97 4.40 19.66
C PHE A 155 -5.40 3.83 20.95
N THR A 156 -6.01 2.75 21.43
CA THR A 156 -5.51 1.99 22.57
C THR A 156 -4.52 0.95 22.03
N VAL A 157 -3.22 1.20 22.22
CA VAL A 157 -2.15 0.28 21.83
C VAL A 157 -1.60 -0.39 23.08
N ARG A 158 -2.02 -1.62 23.37
CA ARG A 158 -1.47 -2.38 24.50
C ARG A 158 -0.09 -2.90 24.13
N ARG A 159 0.95 -2.36 24.76
CA ARG A 159 2.25 -3.03 24.85
C ARG A 159 2.17 -3.96 26.05
N GLU A 160 1.87 -5.23 25.83
CA GLU A 160 2.27 -6.24 26.81
C GLU A 160 3.80 -6.36 26.72
N GLY A 161 4.46 -6.10 27.84
CA GLY A 161 5.91 -6.18 28.01
C GLY A 161 6.30 -7.41 28.82
#